data_AF-A0A8S9WXE2-F1
#
_entry.id   AF-A0A8S9WXE2-F1
#
_cell.length_a   1.000
_cell.length_b   1.000
_cell.length_c   1.000
_cell.angle_alpha   90.00
_cell.angle_beta   90.00
_cell.angle_gamma   90.00
#
_symmetry.space_group_name_H-M   'P 1'
#
loop_
_entity.id
_entity.type
_entity.pdbx_description
1 polymer ?
#
loop_
_entity_poly.entity_id
_entity_poly.type
_entity_poly.pdbx_seq_one_letter_code
_entity_poly.pdbx_strand_id
1 'polypeptide(L)'
;PEPTGVDEIKQEDEAVKREICSCEGENENFINRKHFPTTMMLSIIRNIIKYVQWECKNCKKNNINKTTTYRCLACADAPGLCIDCFIPWHVSEKNFRTN
;
A
#
# COMPACT_ATOMS: atom_id res chain seq x y z
N PRO A 1 20.65 41.46 -36.31
CA PRO A 1 20.86 40.79 -35.00
C PRO A 1 19.64 39.92 -34.70
N GLU A 2 19.75 38.62 -34.99
CA GLU A 2 18.83 37.59 -34.48
C GLU A 2 19.33 37.12 -33.11
N PRO A 3 18.40 36.68 -32.24
CA PRO A 3 18.38 35.26 -31.87
C PRO A 3 16.94 34.71 -31.91
N THR A 4 16.64 33.63 -32.66
CA THR A 4 16.86 32.20 -32.38
C THR A 4 16.19 31.66 -31.11
N GLY A 5 15.18 30.80 -31.33
CA GLY A 5 14.98 29.54 -30.61
C GLY A 5 14.34 29.61 -29.23
N VAL A 6 13.04 29.35 -29.14
CA VAL A 6 12.44 28.75 -27.93
C VAL A 6 11.98 27.34 -28.29
N ASP A 7 12.82 26.38 -27.94
CA ASP A 7 12.59 24.96 -28.15
C ASP A 7 11.35 24.47 -27.40
N GLU A 8 10.49 23.74 -28.12
CA GLU A 8 9.39 22.94 -27.62
C GLU A 8 9.91 21.89 -26.63
N ILE A 9 9.59 22.05 -25.35
CA ILE A 9 9.83 21.03 -24.33
C ILE A 9 8.79 19.93 -24.53
N LYS A 10 9.15 18.90 -25.29
CA LYS A 10 8.44 17.62 -25.35
C LYS A 10 8.74 16.88 -24.05
N GLN A 11 7.79 16.89 -23.12
CA GLN A 11 7.84 16.01 -21.95
C GLN A 11 7.34 14.63 -22.39
N GLU A 12 8.29 13.73 -22.64
CA GLU A 12 8.06 12.33 -22.88
C GLU A 12 7.62 11.66 -21.57
N ASP A 13 6.43 11.06 -21.56
CA ASP A 13 5.88 10.31 -20.44
C ASP A 13 6.69 9.01 -20.31
N GLU A 14 7.80 9.06 -19.57
CA GLU A 14 8.60 7.89 -19.23
C GLU A 14 7.71 6.92 -18.45
N ALA A 15 7.32 5.84 -19.13
CA ALA A 15 6.68 4.69 -18.52
C ALA A 15 7.48 4.25 -17.29
N VAL A 16 6.91 4.49 -16.10
CA VAL A 16 7.43 4.05 -14.81
C VAL A 16 7.75 2.55 -14.92
N LYS A 17 9.03 2.23 -15.14
CA LYS A 17 9.56 0.87 -15.05
C LYS A 17 9.36 0.44 -13.61
N ARG A 18 8.25 -0.26 -13.36
CA ARG A 18 8.05 -0.99 -12.12
C ARG A 18 9.15 -2.05 -12.07
N GLU A 19 10.21 -1.77 -11.33
CA GLU A 19 11.18 -2.77 -10.95
C GLU A 19 10.42 -3.87 -10.18
N ILE A 20 10.18 -4.97 -10.88
CA ILE A 20 9.73 -6.21 -10.27
C ILE A 20 10.92 -6.67 -9.42
N CYS A 21 10.89 -6.49 -8.09
CA CYS A 21 11.80 -7.28 -7.26
C CYS A 21 11.40 -8.72 -7.50
N SER A 22 12.37 -9.50 -7.94
CA SER A 22 12.40 -10.94 -7.80
C SER A 22 12.64 -11.33 -6.34
N CYS A 23 11.81 -10.87 -5.40
CA CYS A 23 11.83 -11.40 -4.03
C CYS A 23 11.04 -12.71 -4.02
N GLU A 24 11.67 -13.76 -4.55
CA GLU A 24 11.22 -15.14 -4.45
C GLU A 24 11.43 -15.65 -3.02
N GLY A 25 10.53 -15.22 -2.14
CA GLY A 25 10.35 -15.81 -0.82
C GLY A 25 8.95 -16.37 -0.75
N GLU A 26 8.76 -17.62 -1.18
CA GLU A 26 7.50 -18.38 -1.06
C GLU A 26 7.20 -18.81 0.39
N ASN A 27 7.75 -18.09 1.37
CA ASN A 27 7.41 -18.34 2.75
C ASN A 27 6.14 -17.56 3.11
N GLU A 28 5.04 -18.29 3.27
CA GLU A 28 3.74 -17.73 3.69
C GLU A 28 3.80 -17.03 5.06
N ASN A 29 4.84 -17.28 5.85
CA ASN A 29 5.06 -16.69 7.17
C ASN A 29 6.14 -15.59 7.13
N PHE A 30 6.31 -14.88 6.02
CA PHE A 30 7.23 -13.76 5.92
C PHE A 30 6.53 -12.51 5.37
N ILE A 31 6.81 -11.34 5.93
CA ILE A 31 6.26 -10.08 5.41
C ILE A 31 6.99 -9.73 4.09
N ASN A 32 6.46 -10.24 2.98
CA ASN A 32 6.93 -9.95 1.62
C ASN A 32 5.98 -8.98 0.89
N ARG A 33 6.26 -8.69 -0.39
CA ARG A 33 5.44 -7.78 -1.22
C ARG A 33 3.96 -8.17 -1.29
N LYS A 34 3.60 -9.46 -1.20
CA LYS A 34 2.20 -9.93 -1.20
C LYS A 34 1.48 -9.58 0.10
N HIS A 35 2.24 -9.50 1.20
CA HIS A 35 1.76 -9.12 2.53
C HIS A 35 2.00 -7.66 2.86
N PHE A 36 2.30 -6.80 1.89
CA PHE A 36 2.48 -5.37 2.15
C PHE A 36 1.11 -4.64 2.22
N PRO A 37 0.98 -3.58 3.04
CA PRO A 37 -0.28 -2.84 3.15
C PRO A 37 -0.73 -2.32 1.79
N THR A 38 -1.95 -2.68 1.38
CA THR A 38 -2.54 -2.23 0.12
C THR A 38 -3.82 -1.44 0.40
N THR A 39 -4.02 -0.33 -0.31
CA THR A 39 -5.25 0.45 -0.24
C THR A 39 -6.34 -0.14 -1.12
N MET A 40 -7.58 -0.13 -0.65
CA MET A 40 -8.71 -0.59 -1.47
C MET A 40 -9.58 0.58 -1.92
N MET A 41 -9.84 0.63 -3.23
CA MET A 41 -10.74 1.60 -3.83
C MET A 41 -12.19 1.12 -3.67
N LEU A 42 -13.08 2.03 -3.27
CA LEU A 42 -14.52 1.80 -3.18
C LEU A 42 -15.23 2.15 -4.48
N SER A 43 -14.97 3.35 -5.02
CA SER A 43 -15.58 3.83 -6.26
C SER A 43 -14.83 5.01 -6.86
N ILE A 44 -15.07 5.26 -8.15
CA ILE A 44 -14.62 6.47 -8.85
C ILE A 44 -15.89 7.20 -9.31
N ILE A 45 -16.09 8.44 -8.86
CA ILE A 45 -17.23 9.28 -9.25
C ILE A 45 -16.70 10.62 -9.74
N ARG A 46 -16.94 10.97 -11.01
CA ARG A 46 -16.51 12.24 -11.62
C ARG A 46 -15.02 12.54 -11.38
N ASN A 47 -14.15 11.56 -11.62
CA ASN A 47 -12.69 11.62 -11.37
C ASN A 47 -12.26 11.73 -9.90
N ILE A 48 -13.18 11.61 -8.93
CA ILE A 48 -12.85 11.52 -7.51
C ILE A 48 -12.78 10.05 -7.10
N ILE A 49 -11.62 9.62 -6.61
CA ILE A 49 -11.39 8.28 -6.08
C ILE A 49 -11.82 8.24 -4.62
N LYS A 50 -12.77 7.36 -4.29
CA LYS A 50 -13.14 7.03 -2.91
C LYS A 50 -12.46 5.73 -2.50
N TYR A 51 -11.83 5.74 -1.33
CA TYR A 51 -11.23 4.56 -0.73
C TYR A 51 -12.16 3.95 0.32
N VAL A 52 -12.08 2.64 0.48
CA VAL A 52 -12.72 1.96 1.62
C VAL A 52 -11.98 2.38 2.88
N GLN A 53 -12.74 2.77 3.92
CA GLN A 53 -12.20 3.06 5.24
C GLN A 53 -12.64 1.97 6.22
N TRP A 54 -11.69 1.48 7.01
CA TRP A 54 -11.91 0.54 8.09
C TRP A 54 -11.40 1.12 9.40
N GLU A 55 -11.89 0.59 10.51
CA GLU A 55 -11.28 0.83 11.81
C GLU A 55 -10.02 -0.05 11.96
N CYS A 56 -8.95 0.51 12.53
CA CYS A 56 -7.78 -0.27 12.88
C CYS A 56 -8.13 -1.21 14.05
N LYS A 57 -8.18 -2.53 13.80
CA LYS A 57 -8.52 -3.51 14.85
C LYS A 57 -7.58 -3.45 16.05
N ASN A 58 -6.28 -3.26 15.82
CA ASN A 58 -5.31 -3.23 16.91
C ASN A 58 -5.44 -1.96 17.78
N CYS A 59 -5.62 -0.78 17.16
CA CYS A 59 -5.89 0.46 17.88
C CYS A 59 -7.22 0.40 18.64
N LYS A 60 -8.25 -0.20 18.04
CA LYS A 60 -9.55 -0.39 18.68
C LYS A 60 -9.47 -1.25 19.95
N LYS A 61 -8.64 -2.31 19.96
CA LYS A 61 -8.35 -3.11 21.18
C LYS A 61 -7.80 -2.23 22.32
N ASN A 62 -7.09 -1.15 21.99
CA ASN A 62 -6.50 -0.19 22.94
C ASN A 62 -7.39 1.04 23.19
N ASN A 63 -8.67 1.02 22.81
CA ASN A 63 -9.59 2.17 22.90
C ASN A 63 -9.13 3.41 22.11
N ILE A 64 -8.28 3.22 21.09
CA ILE A 64 -7.83 4.28 20.19
C ILE A 64 -8.65 4.20 18.91
N ASN A 65 -9.42 5.26 18.60
CA ASN A 65 -10.14 5.35 17.34
C ASN A 65 -9.19 5.86 16.24
N LYS A 66 -8.69 4.93 15.41
CA LYS A 66 -7.92 5.21 14.20
C LYS A 66 -8.57 4.50 13.03
N THR A 67 -8.81 5.23 11.95
CA THR A 67 -9.23 4.66 10.67
C THR A 67 -8.03 4.34 9.79
N THR A 68 -8.21 3.43 8.84
CA THR A 68 -7.20 3.03 7.88
C THR A 68 -7.86 2.65 6.55
N THR A 69 -7.16 2.92 5.46
CA THR A 69 -7.52 2.43 4.12
C THR A 69 -6.70 1.21 3.73
N TYR A 70 -5.80 0.75 4.61
CA TYR A 70 -4.88 -0.34 4.34
C TYR A 70 -5.39 -1.69 4.84
N ARG A 71 -5.15 -2.72 4.03
CA ARG A 71 -5.34 -4.15 4.35
C ARG A 71 -4.20 -4.98 3.77
N CYS A 72 -4.00 -6.18 4.29
CA CYS A 72 -3.17 -7.19 3.66
C CYS A 72 -4.02 -7.94 2.60
N LEU A 73 -3.55 -8.07 1.35
CA LEU A 73 -4.31 -8.80 0.33
C LEU A 73 -4.10 -10.32 0.40
N ALA A 74 -2.96 -10.76 0.92
CA ALA A 74 -2.63 -12.17 1.03
C ALA A 74 -3.23 -12.87 2.27
N CYS A 75 -3.63 -12.13 3.30
CA CYS A 75 -4.30 -12.72 4.46
C CYS A 75 -5.82 -12.83 4.21
N ALA A 76 -6.39 -14.03 4.30
CA ALA A 76 -7.82 -14.27 4.10
C ALA A 76 -8.71 -13.43 5.03
N ASP A 77 -8.36 -13.36 6.32
CA ASP A 77 -9.08 -12.58 7.34
C ASP A 77 -8.48 -11.18 7.58
N ALA A 78 -7.87 -10.58 6.56
CA ALA A 78 -7.09 -9.36 6.71
C ALA A 78 -7.88 -8.24 7.45
N PRO A 79 -7.49 -7.90 8.69
CA PRO A 79 -8.14 -6.82 9.39
C PRO A 79 -7.70 -5.47 8.80
N GLY A 80 -8.54 -4.45 8.94
CA GLY A 80 -8.10 -3.08 8.79
C GLY A 80 -7.01 -2.78 9.83
N LEU A 81 -5.82 -2.40 9.39
CA LEU A 81 -4.71 -2.02 10.25
C LEU A 81 -4.12 -0.70 9.75
N CYS A 82 -3.83 0.23 10.68
CA CYS A 82 -2.99 1.38 10.34
C CYS A 82 -1.54 0.92 10.13
N ILE A 83 -0.73 1.75 9.49
CA ILE A 83 0.66 1.39 9.14
C ILE A 83 1.48 0.98 10.37
N ASP A 84 1.32 1.69 11.48
CA ASP A 84 2.00 1.42 12.75
C ASP A 84 1.67 0.04 13.34
N CYS A 85 0.43 -0.43 13.13
CA CYS A 85 -0.05 -1.69 13.68
C CYS A 85 0.10 -2.86 12.72
N PHE A 86 0.51 -2.60 11.48
CA PHE A 86 0.54 -3.61 10.42
C PHE A 86 1.57 -4.69 10.70
N ILE A 87 2.83 -4.29 10.90
CA ILE A 87 3.94 -5.23 11.16
C ILE A 87 3.73 -5.96 12.49
N PRO A 88 3.46 -5.29 13.62
CA PRO A 88 3.26 -5.98 14.90
C PRO A 88 2.18 -7.05 14.84
N TRP A 89 1.05 -6.78 14.18
CA TRP A 89 -0.04 -7.75 14.05
C TRP A 89 0.35 -8.97 13.20
N HIS A 90 1.06 -8.77 12.08
CA HIS A 90 1.51 -9.91 11.27
C HIS A 90 2.52 -10.79 12.03
N VAL A 91 3.41 -10.17 12.80
CA VAL A 91 4.35 -10.90 13.66
C VAL A 91 3.62 -11.64 14.77
N SER A 92 2.70 -11.00 15.49
CA SER A 92 2.07 -11.58 16.68
C SER A 92 0.95 -12.57 16.38
N GLU A 93 0.08 -12.27 15.42
CA GLU A 93 -1.17 -13.01 15.19
C GLU A 93 -1.09 -13.95 14.00
N LYS A 94 -0.15 -13.70 13.09
CA LYS A 94 0.12 -14.58 11.95
C LYS A 94 1.48 -15.29 12.03
N ASN A 95 2.29 -15.02 13.06
CA ASN A 95 3.62 -15.60 13.26
C ASN A 95 4.60 -15.31 12.13
N PHE A 96 4.50 -14.11 11.54
CA PHE A 96 5.36 -13.73 10.44
C PHE A 96 6.76 -13.37 10.94
N ARG A 97 7.77 -13.73 10.16
CA ARG A 97 9.13 -13.24 10.32
C ARG A 97 9.32 -11.94 9.54
N THR A 98 10.11 -11.05 10.10
CA THR A 98 10.64 -9.85 9.44
C THR A 98 12.13 -10.07 9.18
N ASN A 99 12.66 -9.57 8.06
CA ASN A 99 14.12 -9.53 7.83
C ASN A 99 14.79 -8.51 8.73
#